data_AF-A0A962F4S5-F1
#
_entry.id   AF-A0A962F4S5-F1
#
_cell.length_a   1.000
_cell.length_b   1.000
_cell.length_c   1.000
_cell.angle_alpha   90.00
_cell.angle_beta   90.00
_cell.angle_gamma   90.00
#
_symmetry.space_group_name_H-M   'P 1'
#
loop_
_entity.id
_entity.type
_entity.pdbx_description
1 polymer ?
#
loop_
_entity_poly.entity_id
_entity_poly.type
_entity_poly.pdbx_seq_one_letter_code
_entity_poly.pdbx_strand_id
1 'polypeptide(L)'
;MKKELRALLLKSKFYRFAALVFAVCGVAVFAFMYYHTTNEDALAVLKNPYIVLILVIPFLPAFVLSWQAVRYEKKLIALLESKKETSKDVREGEGVESQKNAA
;
A
#
# COMPACT_ATOMS: atom_id res chain seq x y z
N MET A 1 5.35 19.86 -10.10
CA MET A 1 5.70 18.47 -10.53
C MET A 1 6.63 17.70 -9.58
N LYS A 2 7.92 18.05 -9.39
CA LYS A 2 8.81 17.27 -8.48
C LYS A 2 8.30 17.14 -7.03
N LYS A 3 7.57 18.15 -6.54
CA LYS A 3 6.95 18.14 -5.19
C LYS A 3 5.79 17.13 -5.07
N GLU A 4 4.97 16.97 -6.11
CA GLU A 4 3.84 16.03 -6.08
C GLU A 4 4.29 14.57 -6.11
N LEU A 5 5.32 14.27 -6.90
CA LEU A 5 5.90 12.92 -6.95
C LEU A 5 6.50 12.52 -5.58
N ARG A 6 7.15 13.48 -4.90
CA ARG A 6 7.67 13.28 -3.53
C ARG A 6 6.55 13.10 -2.52
N ALA A 7 5.46 13.87 -2.62
CA ALA A 7 4.30 13.74 -1.75
C ALA A 7 3.62 12.37 -1.91
N LEU A 8 3.46 11.88 -3.14
CA LEU A 8 2.92 10.54 -3.43
C LEU A 8 3.77 9.42 -2.84
N LEU A 9 5.09 9.50 -2.99
CA LEU A 9 6.04 8.53 -2.41
C LEU A 9 6.06 8.55 -0.88
N LEU A 10 5.96 9.74 -0.28
CA LEU A 10 5.91 9.87 1.18
C LEU A 10 4.60 9.29 1.73
N LYS A 11 3.49 9.55 1.04
CA LYS A 11 2.16 9.05 1.40
C LYS A 11 2.09 7.52 1.32
N SER A 12 2.64 6.92 0.25
CA SER A 12 2.67 5.45 0.11
C SER A 12 3.53 4.78 1.19
N LYS A 13 4.71 5.36 1.51
CA LYS A 13 5.54 4.86 2.62
C LYS A 13 4.87 5.00 3.97
N PHE A 14 4.19 6.12 4.23
CA PHE A 14 3.46 6.33 5.48
C PHE A 14 2.33 5.29 5.64
N TYR A 15 1.56 5.02 4.59
CA TYR A 15 0.52 3.98 4.63
C TYR A 15 1.10 2.59 4.87
N ARG A 16 2.23 2.25 4.25
CA ARG A 16 2.94 0.99 4.52
C ARG A 16 3.42 0.89 5.97
N PHE A 17 4.00 1.96 6.50
CA PHE A 17 4.46 1.99 7.89
C PHE A 17 3.30 1.88 8.88
N ALA A 18 2.22 2.64 8.67
CA ALA A 18 1.03 2.57 9.49
C ALA A 18 0.39 1.17 9.47
N ALA A 19 0.29 0.54 8.28
CA ALA A 19 -0.19 -0.83 8.17
C ALA A 19 0.68 -1.82 8.97
N LEU A 20 2.00 -1.63 8.97
CA LEU A 20 2.93 -2.46 9.74
C LEU A 20 2.77 -2.27 11.25
N VAL A 21 2.58 -1.03 11.71
CA VAL A 21 2.28 -0.73 13.13
C VAL A 21 0.98 -1.42 13.56
N PHE A 22 -0.09 -1.31 12.77
CA PHE A 22 -1.36 -1.98 13.08
C PHE A 22 -1.24 -3.50 13.07
N ALA A 23 -0.47 -4.08 12.15
CA ALA A 23 -0.22 -5.52 12.12
C ALA A 23 0.53 -5.99 13.38
N VAL A 24 1.59 -5.27 13.79
CA VAL A 24 2.34 -5.59 15.02
C VAL A 24 1.44 -5.44 16.26
N CYS A 25 0.62 -4.39 16.33
CA CYS A 25 -0.35 -4.22 17.41
C CYS A 25 -1.38 -5.36 17.45
N GLY A 26 -1.92 -5.77 16.29
CA GLY A 26 -2.86 -6.89 16.21
C GLY A 26 -2.24 -8.21 16.67
N VAL A 27 -0.99 -8.49 16.28
CA VAL A 27 -0.24 -9.66 16.75
C VAL A 27 0.04 -9.59 18.25
N ALA A 28 0.40 -8.41 18.77
CA ALA A 28 0.64 -8.23 20.20
C ALA A 28 -0.64 -8.44 21.03
N VAL A 29 -1.79 -7.92 20.57
CA VAL A 29 -3.10 -8.16 21.20
C VAL A 29 -3.47 -9.64 21.14
N PHE A 30 -3.26 -10.31 20.00
CA PHE A 30 -3.48 -11.76 19.88
C PHE A 30 -2.61 -12.55 20.86
N ALA A 31 -1.32 -12.22 20.94
CA ALA A 31 -0.39 -12.88 21.86
C ALA A 31 -0.81 -12.66 23.32
N PHE A 32 -1.15 -11.42 23.70
CA PHE A 32 -1.63 -11.10 25.04
C PHE A 32 -2.90 -11.90 25.39
N MET A 33 -3.88 -11.92 24.48
CA MET A 33 -5.08 -12.75 24.67
C MET A 33 -4.76 -14.23 24.80
N TYR A 34 -3.91 -14.77 23.93
CA TYR A 34 -3.54 -16.18 23.97
C TYR A 34 -2.91 -16.56 25.32
N TYR A 35 -1.94 -15.79 25.80
CA TYR A 35 -1.30 -16.01 27.11
C TYR A 35 -2.27 -15.84 28.29
N HIS A 36 -3.25 -14.95 28.18
CA HIS A 36 -4.21 -14.73 29.25
C HIS A 36 -5.33 -15.79 29.27
N THR A 37 -5.60 -16.41 28.12
CA THR A 37 -6.63 -17.42 27.95
C THR A 37 -6.10 -18.86 27.98
N THR A 38 -4.79 -19.11 28.04
CA THR A 38 -4.21 -20.47 28.11
C THR A 38 -4.67 -21.36 29.28
N ASN A 39 -5.46 -20.86 30.24
CA ASN A 39 -6.12 -21.69 31.25
C ASN A 39 -7.50 -22.24 30.80
N GLU A 40 -8.09 -21.69 29.73
CA GLU A 40 -9.35 -22.15 29.13
C GLU A 40 -9.10 -22.61 27.69
N ASP A 41 -9.85 -23.60 27.22
CA ASP A 41 -9.72 -24.17 25.88
C ASP A 41 -9.62 -23.07 24.80
N ALA A 42 -8.54 -23.09 24.00
CA ALA A 42 -8.34 -22.11 22.93
C ALA A 42 -9.51 -22.04 21.92
N LEU A 43 -10.30 -23.12 21.81
CA LEU A 43 -11.51 -23.18 21.01
C LEU A 43 -12.71 -22.47 21.66
N ALA A 44 -12.75 -22.30 22.98
CA ALA A 44 -13.78 -21.55 23.69
C ALA A 44 -13.69 -20.04 23.38
N VAL A 45 -12.47 -19.56 23.12
CA VAL A 45 -12.16 -18.18 22.71
C VAL A 45 -12.85 -17.80 21.40
N LEU A 46 -12.90 -18.74 20.44
CA LEU A 46 -13.57 -18.57 19.15
C LEU A 46 -15.10 -18.60 19.26
N LYS A 47 -15.65 -19.19 20.33
CA LYS A 47 -17.11 -19.20 20.57
C LYS A 47 -17.62 -17.84 21.05
N ASN A 48 -16.74 -16.99 21.57
CA ASN A 48 -17.14 -15.68 22.07
C ASN A 48 -16.97 -14.60 20.98
N PRO A 49 -18.07 -14.08 20.39
CA PRO A 49 -17.99 -13.17 19.25
C PRO A 49 -17.29 -11.85 19.58
N TYR A 50 -17.33 -11.41 20.84
CA TYR A 50 -16.65 -10.21 21.31
C TYR A 50 -15.13 -10.32 21.21
N ILE A 51 -14.58 -11.51 21.51
CA ILE A 51 -13.14 -11.76 21.41
C ILE A 51 -12.70 -11.78 19.95
N VAL A 52 -13.48 -12.42 19.07
CA VAL A 52 -13.22 -12.42 17.63
C VAL A 52 -13.21 -11.01 17.07
N LEU A 53 -14.15 -10.15 17.51
CA LEU A 53 -14.17 -8.75 17.12
C LEU A 53 -12.95 -7.98 17.61
N ILE A 54 -12.56 -8.13 18.89
CA ILE A 54 -11.35 -7.51 19.45
C ILE A 54 -10.10 -7.94 18.68
N LEU A 55 -10.07 -9.18 18.19
CA LEU A 55 -9.00 -9.68 17.36
C LEU A 55 -8.98 -9.08 15.97
N VAL A 56 -10.13 -8.97 15.31
CA VAL A 56 -10.24 -8.54 13.91
C VAL A 56 -10.14 -7.02 13.75
N ILE A 57 -10.68 -6.24 14.69
CA ILE A 57 -10.69 -4.77 14.67
C ILE A 57 -9.29 -4.14 14.46
N PRO A 58 -8.21 -4.54 15.14
CA PRO A 58 -6.88 -3.94 14.92
C PRO A 58 -6.28 -4.25 13.55
N PHE A 59 -6.72 -5.33 12.87
CA PHE A 59 -6.26 -5.66 11.52
C PHE A 59 -7.04 -4.95 10.41
N LEU A 60 -8.28 -4.49 10.68
CA LEU A 60 -9.08 -3.74 9.69
C LEU A 60 -8.36 -2.49 9.15
N PRO A 61 -7.79 -1.61 10.01
CA PRO A 61 -7.02 -0.46 9.55
C PRO A 61 -5.84 -0.86 8.68
N ALA A 62 -5.09 -1.91 9.06
CA ALA A 62 -3.97 -2.41 8.25
C ALA A 62 -4.43 -2.86 6.86
N PHE A 63 -5.56 -3.57 6.78
CA PHE A 63 -6.13 -4.03 5.51
C PHE A 63 -6.54 -2.85 4.61
N VAL A 64 -7.26 -1.88 5.15
CA VAL A 64 -7.72 -0.70 4.39
C VAL A 64 -6.52 0.14 3.90
N LEU A 65 -5.52 0.36 4.75
CA LEU A 65 -4.32 1.13 4.39
C LEU A 65 -3.48 0.39 3.33
N SER A 66 -3.37 -0.94 3.44
CA SER A 66 -2.69 -1.78 2.45
C SER A 66 -3.39 -1.71 1.09
N TRP A 67 -4.73 -1.82 1.06
CA TRP A 67 -5.50 -1.67 -0.17
C TRP A 67 -5.27 -0.29 -0.79
N GLN A 68 -5.36 0.79 -0.01
CA GLN A 68 -5.11 2.13 -0.53
C GLN A 68 -3.70 2.27 -1.09
N ALA A 69 -2.68 1.77 -0.40
CA ALA A 69 -1.30 1.80 -0.90
C ALA A 69 -1.16 1.14 -2.28
N VAL A 70 -1.77 -0.04 -2.48
CA VAL A 70 -1.78 -0.73 -3.79
C VAL A 70 -2.46 0.12 -4.87
N ARG A 71 -3.56 0.81 -4.54
CA ARG A 71 -4.23 1.71 -5.49
C ARG A 71 -3.35 2.89 -5.90
N TYR A 72 -2.61 3.49 -4.96
CA TYR A 72 -1.69 4.58 -5.27
C TYR A 72 -0.48 4.11 -6.07
N GLU A 73 0.05 2.93 -5.77
CA GLU A 73 1.18 2.33 -6.50
C GLU A 73 0.82 2.07 -7.97
N LYS A 74 -0.37 1.51 -8.24
CA LYS A 74 -0.89 1.35 -9.61
C LYS A 74 -1.01 2.67 -10.37
N LYS A 75 -1.51 3.73 -9.73
CA LYS A 75 -1.58 5.07 -10.34
C LYS A 75 -0.19 5.65 -10.63
N LEU A 76 0.78 5.42 -9.75
CA LEU A 76 2.15 5.90 -9.94
C LEU A 76 2.82 5.20 -11.13
N ILE A 77 2.64 3.88 -11.28
CA ILE A 77 3.18 3.10 -12.41
C ILE A 77 2.59 3.59 -13.73
N ALA A 78 1.27 3.76 -13.81
CA ALA A 78 0.60 4.25 -15.02
C ALA A 78 1.13 5.64 -15.47
N LEU A 79 1.36 6.55 -14.52
CA LEU A 79 1.93 7.88 -14.82
C LEU A 79 3.40 7.81 -15.28
N LEU A 80 4.16 6.81 -14.82
CA LEU A 80 5.55 6.60 -15.24
C LEU A 80 5.62 5.99 -16.64
N GLU A 81 4.73 5.05 -16.97
CA GLU A 81 4.61 4.48 -18.32
C GLU A 81 4.16 5.51 -19.33
N SER A 82 3.09 6.26 -19.06
CA SER A 82 2.60 7.28 -19.98
C SER A 82 3.66 8.34 -20.28
N LYS A 83 4.45 8.73 -19.27
CA LYS A 83 5.56 9.67 -19.45
C LYS A 83 6.69 9.11 -20.32
N LYS A 84 6.97 7.80 -20.20
CA LYS A 84 7.99 7.12 -20.99
C LYS A 84 7.60 7.03 -22.46
N GLU A 85 6.31 6.81 -22.74
CA GLU A 85 5.75 6.80 -24.10
C GLU A 85 5.78 8.19 -24.73
N THR A 86 5.31 9.23 -24.04
CA THR A 86 5.37 10.62 -24.54
C THR A 86 6.82 11.07 -24.81
N SER A 87 7.79 10.64 -23.99
CA SER A 87 9.20 11.00 -24.18
C SER A 87 9.88 10.20 -25.32
N LYS A 88 9.31 9.05 -25.71
CA LYS A 88 9.76 8.27 -26.87
C LYS A 88 9.24 8.88 -28.17
N ASP A 89 7.96 9.24 -28.19
CA ASP A 89 7.28 9.85 -29.35
C ASP A 89 7.91 11.20 -29.74
N VAL A 90 8.22 12.04 -28.74
CA VAL A 90 8.92 13.33 -28.98
C VAL A 90 10.32 13.13 -29.58
N ARG A 91 11.05 12.08 -29.20
CA ARG A 91 12.39 11.80 -29.74
C ARG A 91 12.35 11.18 -31.15
N GLU A 92 11.30 10.43 -31.47
CA GLU A 92 11.09 9.91 -32.83
C GLU A 92 10.61 11.03 -33.77
N GLY A 93 9.78 11.97 -33.29
CA GLY A 93 9.37 13.15 -34.05
C GLY A 93 10.52 14.10 -34.42
N GLU A 94 11.41 14.42 -33.47
CA GLU A 94 12.58 15.29 -33.72
C GLU A 94 13.57 14.66 -34.73
N GLY A 95 13.69 13.33 -34.76
CA GLY A 95 14.55 12.62 -35.71
C GLY A 95 14.03 12.65 -37.16
N VAL A 96 12.72 12.67 -37.34
CA VAL A 96 12.08 12.71 -38.67
C VAL A 96 12.07 14.14 -39.25
N GLU A 97 11.89 15.15 -38.39
CA GLU A 97 11.87 16.56 -38.81
C GLU A 97 13.27 17.07 -39.16
N SER A 98 14.32 16.61 -38.46
CA SER A 98 15.71 16.94 -38.79
C SER A 98 16.21 16.31 -40.10
N GLN A 99 15.60 15.20 -40.56
CA GLN A 99 15.93 14.60 -41.86
C GLN A 99 15.20 15.28 -43.03
N LYS A 100 14.00 15.85 -42.83
CA LYS A 100 13.27 16.58 -43.88
C LYS A 100 13.82 17.97 -44.18
N ASN A 101 14.51 18.60 -43.23
CA ASN A 101 15.13 19.91 -43.42
C ASN A 101 16.58 19.84 -43.94
N ALA A 102 17.13 18.63 -44.11
CA ALA A 102 18.48 18.38 -44.62
C ALA A 102 18.50 17.83 -46.07
N ALA A 103 17.32 17.65 -46.68
CA ALA A 103 17.12 17.22 -48.07
C ALA A 103 16.52 18.38 -48.89
#